data_AF-A0A954P493-F1
#
_entry.id   AF-A0A954P493-F1
#
_cell.length_a   1.000
_cell.length_b   1.000
_cell.length_c   1.000
_cell.angle_alpha   90.00
_cell.angle_beta   90.00
_cell.angle_gamma   90.00
#
_symmetry.space_group_name_H-M   'P 1'
#
loop_
_entity.id
_entity.type
_entity.pdbx_description
1 polymer ?
#
loop_
_entity_poly.entity_id
_entity_poly.type
_entity_poly.pdbx_seq_one_letter_code
_entity_poly.pdbx_strand_id
1 'polypeptide(L)'
;MTMLNSILPTLNIFAQNAMPEVALWGGGLFMLIAGLLALAAVVIWVWALVDAIRNPALDDTMRIVWVLVIVFTQIVGALIYLVIGRSRSPRMTHR
;
A
#
# COMPACT_ATOMS: atom_id res chain seq x y z
N MET A 1 51.48 19.27 20.68
CA MET A 1 50.84 17.94 20.46
C MET A 1 50.01 17.47 21.66
N THR A 2 50.30 17.90 22.89
CA THR A 2 49.53 17.56 24.10
C THR A 2 48.10 18.10 24.13
N MET A 3 47.88 19.33 23.64
CA MET A 3 46.54 19.95 23.59
C MET A 3 45.57 19.30 22.60
N LEU A 4 46.05 18.67 21.53
CA LEU A 4 45.18 17.99 20.57
C LEU A 4 44.67 16.67 21.15
N ASN A 5 45.55 15.91 21.81
CA ASN A 5 45.22 14.62 22.42
C ASN A 5 44.21 14.74 23.58
N SER A 6 44.12 15.89 24.25
CA SER A 6 43.13 16.12 25.31
C SER A 6 41.72 16.47 24.79
N ILE A 7 41.59 16.93 23.55
CA ILE A 7 40.33 17.40 22.97
C ILE A 7 39.66 16.31 22.12
N LEU A 8 40.44 15.41 21.53
CA LEU A 8 39.95 14.27 20.72
C LEU A 8 38.90 13.39 21.42
N PRO A 9 39.02 13.02 22.71
CA PRO A 9 38.02 12.18 23.38
C PRO A 9 36.68 12.89 23.50
N THR A 10 36.70 14.18 23.82
CA THR A 10 35.48 15.00 23.96
C THR A 10 34.78 15.16 22.62
N LEU A 11 35.53 15.43 21.54
CA LEU A 11 34.99 15.48 20.18
C LEU A 11 34.40 14.14 19.72
N ASN A 12 35.03 13.03 20.08
CA ASN A 12 34.53 11.69 19.74
C ASN A 12 33.19 11.40 20.43
N ILE A 13 33.02 11.80 21.70
CA ILE A 13 31.76 11.65 22.43
C ILE A 13 30.64 12.49 21.78
N PHE A 14 30.94 13.73 21.34
CA PHE A 14 29.97 14.54 20.62
C PHE A 14 29.61 13.93 19.26
N ALA A 15 30.58 13.40 18.52
CA ALA A 15 30.35 12.76 17.23
C ALA A 15 29.51 11.47 17.34
N GLN A 16 29.70 10.67 18.40
CA GLN A 16 28.92 9.45 18.65
C GLN A 16 27.45 9.74 19.02
N ASN A 17 27.18 10.88 19.66
CA ASN A 17 25.85 11.23 20.18
C ASN A 17 25.11 12.26 19.31
N ALA A 18 25.72 12.77 18.23
CA ALA A 18 25.16 13.85 17.43
C ALA A 18 23.90 13.48 16.61
N MET A 19 23.60 12.18 16.39
CA MET A 19 22.43 11.79 15.57
C MET A 19 21.84 10.35 15.75
N PRO A 20 21.85 9.69 16.93
CA PRO A 20 21.21 8.38 17.06
C PRO A 20 19.67 8.45 17.28
N GLU A 21 19.17 9.51 17.91
CA GLU A 21 17.79 9.51 18.43
C GLU A 21 16.74 9.78 17.35
N VAL A 22 16.97 10.76 16.45
CA VAL A 22 16.07 11.04 15.32
C VAL A 22 15.98 9.87 14.34
N ALA A 23 17.04 9.08 14.19
CA ALA A 23 17.06 7.90 13.34
C ALA A 23 16.29 6.72 13.97
N LEU A 24 16.43 6.50 15.28
CA LEU A 24 15.73 5.43 16.00
C LEU A 24 14.23 5.73 16.18
N TRP A 25 13.88 6.93 16.64
CA TRP A 25 12.49 7.31 16.89
C TRP A 25 11.73 7.62 15.59
N GLY A 26 12.37 8.30 14.63
CA GLY A 26 11.74 8.65 13.35
C GLY A 26 11.69 7.49 12.37
N GLY A 27 12.81 6.77 12.18
CA GLY A 27 12.91 5.68 11.20
C GLY A 27 12.18 4.42 11.66
N GLY A 28 12.31 4.04 12.94
CA GLY A 28 11.68 2.84 13.49
C GLY A 28 10.15 2.93 13.52
N LEU A 29 9.61 4.06 13.99
CA LEU A 29 8.16 4.29 14.00
C LEU A 29 7.58 4.33 12.59
N PHE A 30 8.28 4.98 11.65
CA PHE A 30 7.87 5.01 10.25
C PHE A 30 7.80 3.61 9.63
N MET A 31 8.81 2.75 9.87
CA MET A 31 8.79 1.37 9.39
C MET A 31 7.66 0.53 10.01
N LEU A 32 7.37 0.70 11.30
CA LEU A 32 6.28 0.00 11.97
C LEU A 32 4.90 0.40 11.41
N ILE A 33 4.67 1.70 11.22
CA ILE A 33 3.43 2.21 10.64
C ILE A 33 3.29 1.76 9.19
N ALA A 34 4.36 1.86 8.39
CA ALA A 34 4.36 1.41 6.99
C ALA A 34 4.10 -0.10 6.88
N GLY A 35 4.69 -0.91 7.75
CA GLY A 35 4.45 -2.35 7.81
C GLY A 35 3.01 -2.69 8.17
N LEU A 36 2.43 -1.99 9.16
CA LEU A 36 1.03 -2.19 9.56
C LEU A 36 0.06 -1.78 8.44
N LEU A 37 0.34 -0.66 7.76
CA LEU A 37 -0.45 -0.21 6.61
C LEU A 37 -0.36 -1.18 5.43
N ALA A 38 0.84 -1.72 5.14
CA ALA A 38 1.01 -2.72 4.10
C ALA A 38 0.22 -4.00 4.43
N LEU A 39 0.24 -4.45 5.69
CA LEU A 39 -0.54 -5.61 6.13
C LEU A 39 -2.04 -5.35 5.99
N ALA A 40 -2.52 -4.19 6.42
CA ALA A 40 -3.92 -3.79 6.30
C ALA A 40 -4.36 -3.71 4.83
N ALA A 41 -3.52 -3.19 3.93
CA ALA A 41 -3.79 -3.14 2.50
C ALA A 41 -3.94 -4.55 1.91
N VAL A 42 -3.10 -5.50 2.31
CA VAL A 42 -3.21 -6.91 1.88
C VAL A 42 -4.50 -7.55 2.41
N VAL A 43 -4.85 -7.30 3.67
CA VAL A 43 -6.11 -7.81 4.26
C VAL A 43 -7.33 -7.27 3.51
N ILE A 44 -7.36 -5.98 3.22
CA ILE A 44 -8.44 -5.35 2.45
C ILE A 44 -8.48 -5.91 1.02
N TRP A 45 -7.32 -6.16 0.40
CA TRP A 45 -7.22 -6.76 -0.92
C TRP A 45 -7.80 -8.18 -0.95
N VAL A 46 -7.43 -9.04 0.01
CA VAL A 46 -7.99 -10.40 0.14
C VAL A 46 -9.48 -10.34 0.43
N TRP A 47 -9.92 -9.44 1.31
CA TRP A 47 -11.33 -9.28 1.63
C TRP A 47 -12.16 -8.88 0.41
N ALA A 48 -11.67 -7.95 -0.42
CA ALA A 48 -12.32 -7.56 -1.66
C ALA A 48 -12.42 -8.73 -2.66
N LEU A 49 -11.39 -9.58 -2.73
CA LEU A 49 -11.40 -10.79 -3.55
C LEU A 49 -12.48 -11.79 -3.08
N VAL A 50 -12.57 -11.98 -1.76
CA VAL A 50 -13.59 -12.84 -1.14
C VAL A 50 -15.00 -12.28 -1.38
N ASP A 51 -15.19 -10.96 -1.29
CA ASP A 51 -16.48 -10.30 -1.54
C ASP A 51 -16.92 -10.47 -3.00
N ALA A 52 -16.02 -10.26 -3.96
CA ALA A 52 -16.29 -10.48 -5.38
C ALA A 52 -16.68 -11.94 -5.71
N ILE A 53 -16.02 -12.92 -5.07
CA ILE A 53 -16.34 -14.34 -5.25
C ILE A 53 -17.67 -14.70 -4.59
N ARG A 54 -17.94 -14.15 -3.40
CA ARG A 54 -19.16 -14.43 -2.64
C ARG A 54 -20.40 -13.72 -3.16
N ASN A 55 -20.26 -12.70 -4.02
CA ASN A 55 -21.40 -11.97 -4.54
C ASN A 55 -22.19 -12.83 -5.56
N PRO A 56 -23.42 -13.26 -5.24
CA PRO A 56 -24.21 -14.12 -6.09
C PRO A 56 -24.96 -13.35 -7.20
N ALA A 57 -24.93 -12.01 -7.18
CA ALA A 57 -25.56 -11.15 -8.17
C ALA A 57 -24.71 -10.95 -9.44
N LEU A 58 -23.48 -11.48 -9.47
CA LEU A 58 -22.56 -11.40 -10.59
C LEU A 58 -22.63 -12.71 -11.38
N ASP A 59 -22.93 -12.61 -12.67
CA ASP A 59 -22.85 -13.72 -13.63
C ASP A 59 -21.44 -14.35 -13.60
N ASP A 60 -21.29 -15.64 -13.91
CA ASP A 60 -20.00 -16.36 -13.74
C ASP A 60 -18.82 -15.65 -14.44
N THR A 61 -19.10 -15.07 -15.62
CA THR A 61 -18.14 -14.25 -16.38
C THR A 61 -17.80 -12.95 -15.64
N MET A 62 -18.79 -12.31 -15.02
CA MET A 62 -18.63 -11.03 -14.31
C MET A 62 -17.84 -11.20 -13.00
N ARG A 63 -17.98 -12.35 -12.32
CA ARG A 63 -17.19 -12.72 -11.14
C ARG A 63 -15.69 -12.83 -11.48
N ILE A 64 -15.35 -13.48 -12.59
CA ILE A 64 -13.97 -13.64 -13.07
C ILE A 64 -13.35 -12.29 -13.45
N VAL A 65 -14.13 -11.40 -14.09
CA VAL A 65 -13.68 -10.04 -14.43
C VAL A 65 -13.36 -9.24 -13.18
N TRP A 66 -14.18 -9.33 -12.13
CA TRP A 66 -13.94 -8.62 -10.87
C TRP A 66 -12.69 -9.12 -10.12
N VAL A 67 -12.48 -10.44 -10.08
CA VAL A 67 -11.26 -11.04 -9.53
C VAL A 67 -10.02 -10.53 -10.28
N LEU A 68 -10.08 -10.51 -11.62
CA LEU A 68 -8.99 -10.02 -12.46
C LEU A 68 -8.75 -8.51 -12.26
N VAL A 69 -9.81 -7.71 -12.11
CA VAL A 69 -9.71 -6.29 -11.78
C VAL A 69 -9.05 -6.10 -10.42
N ILE A 70 -9.47 -6.77 -9.35
CA ILE A 70 -8.86 -6.63 -8.00
C ILE A 70 -7.37 -7.01 -8.02
N VAL A 71 -6.99 -8.02 -8.79
CA VAL A 71 -5.59 -8.41 -9.01
C VAL A 71 -4.80 -7.33 -9.78
N PHE A 72 -5.39 -6.71 -10.80
CA PHE A 72 -4.75 -5.64 -11.61
C PHE A 72 -4.87 -4.23 -11.00
N THR A 73 -5.76 -4.03 -10.03
CA THR A 73 -6.07 -2.73 -9.39
C THR A 73 -4.99 -2.29 -8.41
N GLN A 74 -3.98 -3.11 -8.15
CA GLN A 74 -2.76 -2.63 -7.52
C GLN A 74 -2.14 -1.43 -8.29
N ILE A 75 -2.40 -1.24 -9.60
CA ILE A 75 -1.96 -0.05 -10.37
C ILE A 75 -3.03 0.59 -11.30
N VAL A 76 -4.02 -0.14 -11.85
CA VAL A 76 -4.78 0.36 -13.05
C VAL A 76 -6.32 0.30 -12.95
N GLY A 77 -6.89 -0.12 -11.82
CA GLY A 77 -8.33 -0.43 -11.72
C GLY A 77 -9.30 0.74 -11.97
N ALA A 78 -8.94 1.94 -11.52
CA ALA A 78 -9.81 3.11 -11.60
C ALA A 78 -9.95 3.66 -13.03
N LEU A 79 -8.90 3.56 -13.85
CA LEU A 79 -8.89 4.14 -15.19
C LEU A 79 -9.76 3.34 -16.17
N ILE A 80 -9.85 2.02 -15.99
CA ILE A 80 -10.65 1.14 -16.84
C ILE A 80 -12.15 1.28 -16.51
N TYR A 81 -12.52 1.42 -15.23
CA TYR A 81 -13.93 1.56 -14.84
C TYR A 81 -14.57 2.86 -15.36
N LEU A 82 -13.80 3.95 -15.41
CA LEU A 82 -14.26 5.25 -15.94
C LEU A 82 -14.48 5.24 -17.45
N VAL A 83 -13.77 4.38 -18.19
CA VAL A 83 -13.86 4.30 -19.66
C VAL A 83 -14.86 3.23 -20.12
N ILE A 84 -14.99 2.10 -19.41
CA ILE A 84 -15.82 0.96 -19.83
C ILE A 84 -17.19 0.91 -19.13
N GLY A 85 -17.32 1.35 -17.86
CA GLY A 85 -18.54 1.14 -17.07
C GLY A 85 -19.80 1.87 -17.58
N ARG A 86 -19.67 2.87 -18.48
CA ARG A 86 -20.81 3.66 -18.98
C ARG A 86 -21.46 3.14 -20.26
N SER A 87 -21.00 2.04 -20.84
CA SER A 87 -21.53 1.58 -22.12
C SER A 87 -21.65 0.08 -22.14
N ARG A 88 -22.81 -0.45 -21.72
CA ARG A 88 -23.74 -1.15 -22.62
C ARG A 88 -25.13 -1.23 -21.99
N SER A 89 -25.96 -0.24 -22.32
CA SER A 89 -27.39 -0.52 -22.50
C SER A 89 -27.67 -0.48 -23.99
N PRO A 90 -27.89 -1.64 -24.61
CA PRO A 90 -28.79 -1.75 -25.75
C PRO A 90 -30.14 -2.23 -25.22
N ARG A 91 -31.12 -1.35 -25.36
CA ARG A 91 -32.56 -1.64 -25.26
C ARG A 91 -32.97 -2.69 -26.30
N MET A 92 -34.21 -3.18 -26.12
CA MET A 92 -35.17 -3.74 -27.11
C MET A 92 -35.33 -5.27 -27.05
N THR A 93 -36.44 -5.79 -26.50
CA THR A 93 -37.80 -5.95 -27.08
C THR A 93 -37.95 -7.35 -27.69
N HIS A 94 -38.76 -8.23 -27.08
CA HIS A 94 -39.56 -9.17 -27.87
C HIS A 94 -40.80 -9.69 -27.11
N ARG A 95 -41.95 -9.20 -27.60
CA ARG A 95 -43.36 -9.62 -27.46
C ARG A 95 -44.06 -9.45 -26.12
#